data_AF-A0A3N5X4X4-F1
#
_entry.id   AF-A0A3N5X4X4-F1
#
_cell.length_a   1.000
_cell.length_b   1.000
_cell.length_c   1.000
_cell.angle_alpha   90.00
_cell.angle_beta   90.00
_cell.angle_gamma   90.00
#
_symmetry.space_group_name_H-M   'P 1'
#
loop_
_entity.id
_entity.type
_entity.pdbx_description
1 polymer ?
#
loop_
_entity_poly.entity_id
_entity_poly.type
_entity_poly.pdbx_seq_one_letter_code
_entity_poly.pdbx_strand_id
1 'polypeptide(L)'
;MSLFPDPTPYPDVNTALRHFSTRVQAVLGEQFLGMYLYGSLALGDFDPQTSDIDFIVATKTEIAEDHFTALQALHEQFDAGGSAWAGRIEAAYIPQA
;
A
#
# COMPACT_ATOMS: atom_id res chain seq x y z
N MET A 1 -8.71 -18.21 -1.16
CA MET A 1 -8.25 -18.62 0.17
C MET A 1 -6.77 -18.27 0.25
N SER A 2 -6.40 -17.24 1.03
CA SER A 2 -5.00 -16.83 1.16
C SER A 2 -4.24 -17.88 1.99
N LEU A 3 -3.04 -18.26 1.55
CA LEU A 3 -2.18 -19.25 2.23
C LEU A 3 -1.35 -18.65 3.37
N PHE A 4 -1.52 -17.36 3.65
CA PHE A 4 -0.81 -16.65 4.72
C PHE A 4 -1.80 -15.96 5.65
N PRO A 5 -1.50 -15.90 6.97
CA PRO A 5 -2.28 -15.10 7.89
C PRO A 5 -2.28 -13.64 7.43
N ASP A 6 -3.35 -12.94 7.78
CA ASP A 6 -3.44 -11.50 7.55
C ASP A 6 -2.21 -10.78 8.16
N PRO A 7 -1.69 -9.73 7.50
CA PRO A 7 -0.44 -9.09 7.92
C PRO A 7 -0.56 -8.29 9.22
N THR A 8 -1.78 -7.96 9.64
CA THR A 8 -2.06 -7.20 10.86
C THR A 8 -3.27 -7.80 11.61
N PRO A 9 -3.45 -7.52 12.91
CA PRO A 9 -4.66 -7.93 13.63
C PRO A 9 -5.90 -7.07 13.28
N TYR A 10 -5.78 -6.04 12.43
CA TYR A 10 -6.84 -5.08 12.13
C TYR A 10 -7.51 -5.41 10.78
N PRO A 11 -8.75 -5.95 10.76
CA PRO A 11 -9.38 -6.43 9.53
C PRO A 11 -9.57 -5.34 8.45
N ASP A 12 -9.88 -4.12 8.86
CA ASP A 12 -10.11 -3.00 7.94
C ASP A 12 -8.80 -2.50 7.32
N VAL A 13 -7.71 -2.50 8.09
CA VAL A 13 -6.35 -2.23 7.59
C VAL A 13 -5.95 -3.29 6.57
N ASN A 14 -6.17 -4.57 6.88
CA ASN A 14 -5.87 -5.66 5.95
C ASN A 14 -6.67 -5.55 4.65
N THR A 15 -7.89 -5.01 4.70
CA THR A 15 -8.71 -4.74 3.51
C THR A 15 -8.11 -3.62 2.66
N ALA A 16 -7.66 -2.52 3.28
CA ALA A 16 -6.93 -1.47 2.58
C ALA A 16 -5.60 -2.00 1.96
N LEU A 17 -4.81 -2.75 2.73
CA LEU A 17 -3.56 -3.35 2.26
C LEU A 17 -3.79 -4.31 1.08
N ARG A 18 -4.85 -5.12 1.10
CA ARG A 18 -5.22 -5.98 -0.03
C ARG A 18 -5.63 -5.18 -1.26
N HIS A 19 -6.38 -4.08 -1.08
CA HIS A 19 -6.73 -3.19 -2.17
C HIS A 19 -5.48 -2.62 -2.84
N PHE A 20 -4.56 -2.05 -2.05
CA PHE A 20 -3.32 -1.47 -2.59
C PHE A 20 -2.41 -2.52 -3.19
N SER A 21 -2.07 -3.60 -2.48
CA SER A 21 -1.17 -4.65 -3.00
C SER A 21 -1.65 -5.21 -4.35
N THR A 22 -2.94 -5.53 -4.47
CA THR A 22 -3.50 -6.09 -5.72
C THR A 22 -3.42 -5.09 -6.87
N ARG A 23 -3.83 -3.85 -6.64
CA ARG A 23 -3.92 -2.86 -7.70
C ARG A 23 -2.56 -2.24 -8.07
N VAL A 24 -1.69 -2.02 -7.09
CA VAL A 24 -0.30 -1.60 -7.33
C VAL A 24 0.45 -2.66 -8.12
N GLN A 25 0.29 -3.95 -7.77
CA GLN A 25 0.87 -5.04 -8.55
C GLN A 25 0.33 -5.05 -9.99
N ALA A 26 -0.96 -4.78 -10.19
CA ALA A 26 -1.53 -4.69 -11.53
C ALA A 26 -1.00 -3.50 -12.35
N VAL A 27 -0.78 -2.34 -11.71
CA VAL A 27 -0.23 -1.14 -12.38
C VAL A 27 1.24 -1.34 -12.73
N LEU A 28 2.04 -1.88 -11.82
CA LEU A 28 3.48 -2.00 -12.00
C LEU A 28 3.91 -3.27 -12.75
N GLY A 29 3.07 -4.31 -12.75
CA GLY A 29 3.37 -5.58 -13.40
C GLY A 29 4.71 -6.15 -12.94
N GLU A 30 5.61 -6.39 -13.89
CA GLU A 30 6.95 -6.90 -13.62
C GLU A 30 7.82 -5.96 -12.78
N GLN A 31 7.50 -4.67 -12.68
CA GLN A 31 8.23 -3.74 -11.82
C GLN A 31 7.94 -3.97 -10.34
N PHE A 32 6.83 -4.63 -9.97
CA PHE A 32 6.48 -4.88 -8.57
C PHE A 32 7.32 -6.03 -7.98
N LEU A 33 8.17 -5.72 -7.01
CA LEU A 33 8.95 -6.73 -6.29
C LEU A 33 8.30 -7.13 -4.96
N GLY A 34 7.55 -6.23 -4.34
CA GLY A 34 6.84 -6.50 -3.10
C GLY A 34 6.33 -5.22 -2.45
N MET A 35 5.42 -5.40 -1.49
CA MET A 35 4.89 -4.34 -0.63
C MET A 35 5.15 -4.73 0.82
N TYR A 36 5.79 -3.84 1.57
CA TYR A 36 6.29 -4.08 2.92
C TYR A 36 5.71 -3.06 3.88
N LEU A 37 5.16 -3.52 5.00
CA LEU A 37 4.71 -2.63 6.06
C LEU A 37 5.90 -1.90 6.67
N TYR A 38 5.68 -0.63 6.98
CA TYR A 38 6.61 0.20 7.72
C TYR A 38 5.89 0.88 8.89
N GLY A 39 6.61 1.73 9.63
CA GLY A 39 6.02 2.58 10.66
C GLY A 39 5.35 1.81 11.80
N SER A 40 4.29 2.40 12.33
CA SER A 40 3.61 1.95 13.55
C SER A 40 3.04 0.53 13.44
N LEU A 41 2.54 0.14 12.26
CA LEU A 41 2.07 -1.22 12.00
C LEU A 41 3.19 -2.26 12.12
N ALA A 42 4.37 -1.96 11.58
CA ALA A 42 5.53 -2.87 11.63
C ALA A 42 6.16 -2.94 13.03
N LEU A 43 6.05 -1.86 13.81
CA LEU A 43 6.62 -1.75 15.15
C LEU A 43 5.68 -2.19 16.28
N GLY A 44 4.41 -2.47 15.97
CA GLY A 44 3.41 -2.88 16.95
C GLY A 44 2.85 -1.73 17.80
N ASP A 45 2.97 -0.49 17.33
CA ASP A 45 2.53 0.74 18.01
C ASP A 45 1.41 1.46 17.23
N PHE A 46 0.62 0.69 16.47
CA PHE A 46 -0.46 1.23 15.66
C PHE A 46 -1.69 1.59 16.50
N ASP A 47 -2.13 2.84 16.40
CA ASP A 47 -3.39 3.33 16.94
C ASP A 47 -4.38 3.60 15.80
N PRO A 48 -5.48 2.83 15.69
CA PRO A 48 -6.47 3.02 14.63
C PRO A 48 -7.06 4.45 14.56
N GLN A 49 -7.04 5.20 15.66
CA GLN A 49 -7.59 6.56 15.71
C GLN A 49 -6.62 7.62 15.18
N THR A 50 -5.31 7.38 15.24
CA THR A 50 -4.30 8.43 14.99
C THR A 50 -3.20 8.04 13.99
N SER A 51 -2.92 6.76 13.79
CA SER A 51 -1.83 6.28 12.91
C SER A 51 -2.24 6.15 11.45
N ASP A 52 -1.32 6.41 10.54
CA ASP A 52 -1.51 6.13 9.11
C ASP A 52 -1.14 4.67 8.78
N ILE A 53 -1.55 4.20 7.59
CA ILE A 53 -1.11 2.92 7.04
C ILE A 53 0.12 3.17 6.16
N ASP A 54 1.28 2.85 6.72
CA ASP A 54 2.58 3.05 6.08
C ASP A 54 3.02 1.79 5.32
N PHE A 55 3.36 1.91 4.03
CA PHE A 55 4.03 0.84 3.30
C PHE A 55 5.04 1.33 2.26
N ILE A 56 6.03 0.47 2.01
CA ILE A 56 7.02 0.65 0.95
C ILE A 56 6.75 -0.36 -0.15
N VAL A 57 6.72 0.10 -1.39
CA VAL A 57 6.69 -0.72 -2.60
C VAL A 57 8.08 -0.76 -3.20
N ALA A 58 8.71 -1.93 -3.18
CA ALA A 58 9.99 -2.13 -3.86
C ALA A 58 9.75 -2.34 -5.36
N THR A 59 10.49 -1.59 -6.19
CA THR A 59 10.39 -1.68 -7.65
C THR A 59 11.68 -2.18 -8.29
N LYS A 60 11.61 -2.78 -9.50
CA LYS A 60 12.83 -3.23 -10.21
C LYS A 60 13.74 -2.08 -10.60
N THR A 61 13.16 -0.97 -11.04
CA THR A 61 13.84 0.26 -11.45
C THR A 61 13.00 1.47 -11.03
N GLU A 62 13.49 2.67 -11.34
CA GLU A 62 12.69 3.89 -11.21
C GLU A 62 11.36 3.75 -11.98
N ILE A 63 10.29 4.27 -11.37
CA ILE A 63 8.95 4.21 -11.97
C ILE A 63 8.85 5.20 -13.12
N ALA A 64 8.33 4.73 -14.25
CA ALA A 64 8.02 5.59 -15.39
C ALA A 64 6.85 6.53 -15.08
N GLU A 65 6.77 7.66 -15.80
CA GLU A 65 5.78 8.72 -15.56
C GLU A 65 4.33 8.26 -15.74
N ASP A 66 4.09 7.35 -16.67
CA ASP A 66 2.77 6.75 -16.91
C ASP A 66 2.34 5.86 -15.73
N HIS A 67 3.24 5.03 -15.20
CA HIS A 67 3.00 4.27 -13.97
C HIS A 67 2.81 5.20 -12.77
N PHE A 68 3.62 6.26 -12.63
CA PHE A 68 3.45 7.24 -11.55
C PHE A 68 2.05 7.86 -11.57
N THR A 69 1.60 8.30 -12.75
CA THR A 69 0.26 8.88 -12.94
C THR A 69 -0.85 7.86 -12.63
N ALA A 70 -0.67 6.61 -13.04
CA ALA A 70 -1.62 5.53 -12.73
C ALA A 70 -1.68 5.23 -11.22
N LEU A 71 -0.53 5.25 -10.53
CA LEU A 71 -0.46 5.09 -9.08
C LEU A 71 -1.13 6.27 -8.36
N GLN A 72 -0.89 7.50 -8.81
CA GLN A 72 -1.56 8.69 -8.26
C GLN A 72 -3.09 8.56 -8.38
N ALA A 73 -3.61 8.24 -9.57
CA ALA A 73 -5.04 8.07 -9.78
C ALA A 73 -5.62 6.93 -8.92
N LEU A 74 -4.86 5.87 -8.68
CA LEU A 74 -5.24 4.77 -7.81
C LEU A 74 -5.40 5.22 -6.35
N HIS A 75 -4.50 6.07 -5.85
CA HIS A 75 -4.56 6.66 -4.50
C HIS A 75 -5.76 7.60 -4.38
N GLU A 76 -5.95 8.51 -5.34
CA GLU A 76 -7.09 9.44 -5.38
C GLU A 76 -8.44 8.71 -5.40
N GLN A 77 -8.54 7.61 -6.15
CA GLN A 77 -9.74 6.76 -6.18
C GLN A 77 -10.01 6.07 -4.84
N PHE A 78 -8.97 5.66 -4.13
CA PHE A 78 -9.13 5.06 -2.80
C PHE A 78 -9.66 6.08 -1.80
N ASP A 79 -9.11 7.29 -1.82
CA ASP A 79 -9.54 8.38 -0.94
C ASP A 79 -10.98 8.82 -1.22
N ALA A 80 -11.38 8.85 -2.50
CA ALA A 80 -12.75 9.14 -2.90
C ALA A 80 -13.73 7.97 -2.63
N GLY A 81 -13.23 6.77 -2.35
CA GLY A 81 -14.00 5.52 -2.28
C GLY A 81 -14.74 5.26 -0.96
N GLY A 82 -14.67 6.19 0.01
CA GLY A 82 -15.38 6.08 1.29
C GLY A 82 -14.74 5.13 2.30
N SER A 83 -13.46 4.78 2.11
CA SER A 83 -12.67 4.02 3.09
C SER A 83 -12.52 4.81 4.40
N ALA A 84 -12.53 4.12 5.55
CA ALA A 84 -12.17 4.72 6.83
C ALA A 84 -10.71 5.18 6.90
N TRP A 85 -9.89 4.73 5.94
CA TRP A 85 -8.47 5.07 5.80
C TRP A 85 -8.20 6.09 4.68
N ALA A 86 -9.24 6.73 4.13
CA ALA A 86 -9.08 7.81 3.16
C ALA A 86 -8.21 8.93 3.76
N GLY A 87 -7.19 9.37 3.02
CA GLY A 87 -6.22 10.38 3.45
C GLY A 87 -5.23 9.91 4.54
N ARG A 88 -5.20 8.60 4.85
CA ARG A 88 -4.35 7.99 5.88
C ARG A 88 -3.49 6.85 5.32
N ILE A 89 -3.13 6.97 4.05
CA ILE A 89 -2.22 6.05 3.36
C ILE A 89 -0.93 6.80 3.09
N GLU A 90 0.18 6.31 3.64
CA GLU A 90 1.51 6.79 3.29
C GLU A 90 2.27 5.69 2.55
N ALA A 91 2.60 5.97 1.29
CA ALA A 91 3.27 5.01 0.41
C ALA A 91 4.56 5.59 -0.18
N ALA A 92 5.65 4.84 -0.12
CA ALA A 92 6.88 5.13 -0.84
C ALA A 92 7.14 4.06 -1.90
N TYR A 93 7.53 4.47 -3.11
CA TYR A 93 7.93 3.58 -4.20
C TYR A 93 9.44 3.73 -4.42
N ILE A 94 10.20 2.66 -4.17
CA ILE A 94 11.66 2.73 -4.10
C ILE A 94 12.26 1.65 -5.02
N PRO A 95 13.12 2.03 -5.98
CA PRO A 95 13.82 1.05 -6.81
C PRO A 95 14.83 0.25 -6.00
N GLN A 96 14.96 -1.04 -6.30
CA GLN A 96 16.12 -1.82 -5.86
C GLN A 96 17.40 -1.22 -6.45
N ALA A 97 18.48 -1.24 -5.67
CA ALA A 97 19.79 -0.71 -6.05
C ALA A 97 20.45 -1.50 -7.19
#